data_AF-A0AAW1K1M2-F1
#
_entry.id   AF-A0AAW1K1M2-F1
#
_cell.length_a   1.000
_cell.length_b   1.000
_cell.length_c   1.000
_cell.angle_alpha   90.00
_cell.angle_beta   90.00
_cell.angle_gamma   90.00
#
_symmetry.space_group_name_H-M   'P 1'
#
loop_
_entity.id
_entity.type
_entity.pdbx_description
1 polymer ?
#
loop_
_entity_poly.entity_id
_entity_poly.type
_entity_poly.pdbx_seq_one_letter_code
_entity_poly.pdbx_strand_id
1 'polypeptide(L)'
;MFYAEPAETDSEEDNSAAPRCTCPHDGKLLIDEIYSVHIDELFTMLFTNSQFFMDLQDMRKATNVQPGPWCDERDGTKTRVVTLTIPLTQTIGPKSADVVESQTMLSCSEPGLLYSIDSKVENKGIPYADRFYITIHFCMLKCSDQKTSLEVYADVKYTQKVWGFVKKVYADVKYTQKVWGFVKSIIDKNTWQGLHDVYTSLKQELRNVIDENANAPHKRKIKNRRKSRSSPHKEDAVAAREKVKTLQADFSLLIILGLLVILLLVNVYLFYRIWTLEHSIASEPESFCDIGVKTSIDYQSLINKLLSKDYVPSNEIDNWFESIIATIKYLKKAEESLQYVISTKLTHKT
;
A
#
# COMPACT_ATOMS: atom_id res chain seq x y z
N MET A 1 70.12 -24.57 28.99
CA MET A 1 68.89 -24.52 28.18
C MET A 1 67.89 -25.43 28.87
N PHE A 2 67.04 -24.86 29.72
CA PHE A 2 65.88 -25.53 30.31
C PHE A 2 64.66 -24.98 29.57
N TYR A 3 63.93 -25.85 28.87
CA TYR A 3 62.69 -25.48 28.19
C TYR A 3 61.55 -25.49 29.20
N ALA A 4 60.83 -24.38 29.27
CA ALA A 4 59.63 -24.22 30.08
C ALA A 4 58.42 -24.83 29.35
N GLU A 5 57.64 -25.64 30.06
CA GLU A 5 56.28 -26.03 29.68
C GLU A 5 55.34 -24.81 29.74
N PRO A 6 54.48 -24.58 28.74
CA PRO A 6 53.38 -23.64 28.89
C PRO A 6 52.21 -24.33 29.59
N ALA A 7 51.63 -23.65 30.57
CA ALA A 7 50.37 -24.01 31.20
C ALA A 7 49.23 -23.86 30.17
N GLU A 8 48.56 -24.96 29.84
CA GLU A 8 47.29 -24.95 29.13
C GLU A 8 46.19 -24.47 30.10
N THR A 9 45.73 -23.24 29.89
CA THR A 9 44.47 -22.76 30.46
C THR A 9 43.34 -23.29 29.61
N ASP A 10 42.74 -24.37 30.08
CA ASP A 10 41.51 -24.96 29.53
C ASP A 10 40.34 -24.06 29.94
N SER A 11 40.01 -23.07 29.12
CA SER A 11 38.73 -22.37 29.20
C SER A 11 37.73 -23.15 28.34
N GLU A 12 36.98 -24.05 28.98
CA GLU A 12 35.76 -24.64 28.46
C GLU A 12 34.77 -23.50 28.13
N GLU A 13 34.84 -22.98 26.89
CA GLU A 13 33.80 -22.13 26.34
C GLU A 13 32.56 -22.99 26.11
N ASP A 14 31.56 -22.78 26.97
CA ASP A 14 30.20 -23.27 26.87
C ASP A 14 29.63 -22.96 25.48
N ASN A 15 29.67 -23.97 24.60
CA ASN A 15 29.19 -23.92 23.22
C ASN A 15 27.65 -24.00 23.17
N SER A 16 26.97 -23.08 23.87
CA SER A 16 25.57 -22.80 23.59
C SER A 16 25.52 -22.00 22.29
N ALA A 17 25.16 -22.68 21.19
CA ALA A 17 25.04 -22.04 19.89
C ALA A 17 24.09 -20.83 20.01
N ALA A 18 24.59 -19.63 19.73
CA ALA A 18 23.81 -18.41 19.80
C ALA A 18 22.47 -18.58 19.04
N PRO A 19 21.34 -18.12 19.60
CA PRO A 19 20.03 -18.35 19.00
C PRO A 19 19.99 -17.73 17.60
N ARG A 20 19.48 -18.51 16.65
CA ARG A 20 19.38 -18.12 15.24
C ARG A 20 17.93 -17.90 14.87
N CYS A 21 17.67 -16.77 14.23
CA CYS A 21 16.37 -16.49 13.63
C CYS A 21 16.05 -17.54 12.56
N THR A 22 14.86 -18.15 12.66
CA THR A 22 14.37 -19.15 11.71
C THR A 22 13.70 -18.54 10.48
N CYS A 23 13.53 -17.22 10.45
CA CYS A 23 12.93 -16.50 9.32
C CYS A 23 13.89 -16.49 8.11
N PRO A 24 13.39 -16.58 6.88
CA PRO A 24 14.21 -16.46 5.67
C PRO A 24 14.80 -15.06 5.43
N HIS A 25 14.33 -14.03 6.15
CA HIS A 25 14.73 -12.62 5.93
C HIS A 25 14.50 -12.14 4.49
N ASP A 26 13.31 -12.47 3.96
CA ASP A 26 12.94 -12.13 2.59
C ASP A 26 12.61 -10.63 2.41
N GLY A 27 12.93 -10.10 1.24
CA GLY A 27 12.59 -8.75 0.82
C GLY A 27 13.79 -7.81 0.75
N LYS A 28 13.51 -6.51 0.67
CA LYS A 28 14.53 -5.46 0.64
C LYS A 28 14.94 -5.10 2.06
N LEU A 29 16.25 -5.16 2.34
CA LEU A 29 16.84 -4.67 3.58
C LEU A 29 16.70 -3.15 3.69
N LEU A 30 16.10 -2.67 4.78
CA LEU A 30 15.85 -1.27 5.08
C LEU A 30 16.74 -0.74 6.21
N ILE A 31 17.02 -1.57 7.22
CA ILE A 31 17.94 -1.28 8.33
C ILE A 31 18.83 -2.51 8.52
N ASP A 32 20.12 -2.25 8.74
CA ASP A 32 21.14 -3.20 9.18
C ASP A 32 22.14 -2.38 9.99
N GLU A 33 21.95 -2.37 11.31
CA GLU A 33 22.70 -1.53 12.24
C GLU A 33 22.84 -2.18 13.62
N ILE A 34 23.94 -1.87 14.31
CA ILE A 34 24.15 -2.25 15.70
C ILE A 34 23.94 -1.02 16.58
N TYR A 35 23.03 -1.14 17.54
CA TYR A 35 22.71 -0.09 18.50
C TYR A 35 23.30 -0.42 19.88
N SER A 36 23.84 0.59 20.57
CA SER A 36 24.43 0.43 21.91
C SER A 36 23.34 0.48 23.01
N VAL A 37 22.43 -0.48 22.96
CA VAL A 37 21.30 -0.63 23.88
C VAL A 37 21.03 -2.12 24.12
N HIS A 38 20.54 -2.47 25.31
CA HIS A 38 20.11 -3.84 25.59
C HIS A 38 18.91 -4.23 24.71
N ILE A 39 18.84 -5.50 24.29
CA ILE A 39 17.83 -5.97 23.34
C ILE A 39 16.39 -5.78 23.83
N ASP A 40 16.11 -6.05 25.10
CA ASP A 40 14.78 -5.87 25.68
C ASP A 40 14.36 -4.39 25.75
N GLU A 41 15.32 -3.47 25.88
CA GLU A 41 15.05 -2.04 25.85
C GLU A 41 14.74 -1.59 24.42
N LEU A 42 15.49 -2.07 23.42
CA LEU A 42 15.17 -1.82 22.00
C LEU A 42 13.80 -2.39 21.63
N PHE A 43 13.50 -3.61 22.06
CA PHE A 43 12.18 -4.21 21.89
C PHE A 43 11.10 -3.33 22.54
N THR A 44 11.33 -2.85 23.76
CA THR A 44 10.39 -1.97 24.46
C THR A 44 10.18 -0.67 23.70
N MET A 45 11.24 -0.04 23.18
CA MET A 45 11.15 1.18 22.40
C MET A 45 10.29 1.01 21.14
N LEU A 46 10.44 -0.09 20.40
CA LEU A 46 9.77 -0.31 19.12
C LEU A 46 8.39 -0.98 19.24
N PHE A 47 8.25 -1.88 20.21
CA PHE A 47 7.15 -2.85 20.27
C PHE A 47 6.24 -2.71 21.48
N THR A 48 6.24 -1.54 22.13
CA THR A 48 5.30 -1.17 23.20
C THR A 48 4.75 0.24 22.98
N ASN A 49 3.87 0.71 23.86
CA ASN A 49 3.41 2.10 23.86
C ASN A 49 4.45 3.03 24.52
N SER A 50 5.68 2.97 24.02
CA SER A 50 6.82 3.74 24.55
C SER A 50 6.76 5.20 24.10
N GLN A 51 7.43 6.09 24.84
CA GLN A 51 7.55 7.49 24.44
C GLN A 51 8.24 7.62 23.07
N PHE A 52 9.31 6.83 22.85
CA PHE A 52 10.01 6.77 21.56
C PHE A 52 9.06 6.44 20.41
N PHE A 53 8.22 5.41 20.57
CA PHE A 53 7.26 5.00 19.56
C PHE A 53 6.31 6.15 19.24
N MET A 54 5.70 6.75 20.26
CA MET A 54 4.76 7.86 20.08
C MET A 54 5.40 9.08 19.41
N ASP A 55 6.61 9.46 19.82
CA ASP A 55 7.36 10.56 19.22
C ASP A 55 7.68 10.28 17.74
N LEU A 56 8.05 9.04 17.39
CA LEU A 56 8.25 8.63 16.00
C LEU A 56 6.97 8.76 15.17
N GLN A 57 5.81 8.40 15.72
CA GLN A 57 4.54 8.59 15.04
C GLN A 57 4.21 10.08 14.84
N ASP A 58 4.46 10.90 15.86
CA ASP A 58 4.23 12.34 15.83
C ASP A 58 5.13 13.05 14.81
N MET A 59 6.39 12.65 14.68
CA MET A 59 7.31 13.16 13.64
C MET A 59 6.77 12.88 12.23
N ARG A 60 6.13 11.73 12.02
CA ARG A 60 5.45 11.37 10.77
C ARG A 60 4.08 12.03 10.61
N LYS A 61 3.67 12.85 11.60
CA LYS A 61 2.36 13.51 11.67
C LYS A 61 1.20 12.50 11.64
N ALA A 62 1.44 11.28 12.12
CA ALA A 62 0.39 10.30 12.26
C ALA A 62 -0.61 10.76 13.33
N THR A 63 -1.87 10.38 13.16
CA THR A 63 -2.96 10.71 14.07
C THR A 63 -3.73 9.44 14.41
N ASN A 64 -4.58 9.49 15.43
CA ASN A 64 -5.40 8.35 15.87
C ASN A 64 -4.56 7.07 16.12
N VAL A 65 -3.35 7.24 16.64
CA VAL A 65 -2.45 6.12 16.94
C VAL A 65 -3.00 5.34 18.12
N GLN A 66 -3.30 4.06 17.90
CA GLN A 66 -3.80 3.13 18.91
C GLN A 66 -3.01 1.83 18.83
N PRO A 67 -1.94 1.68 19.63
CA PRO A 67 -1.22 0.42 19.77
C PRO A 67 -2.02 -0.52 20.68
N GLY A 68 -2.46 -1.66 20.15
CA GLY A 68 -3.10 -2.71 20.93
C GLY A 68 -2.08 -3.46 21.81
N PRO A 69 -2.56 -4.12 22.89
CA PRO A 69 -1.72 -5.00 23.70
C PRO A 69 -1.29 -6.24 22.92
N TRP A 70 -0.19 -6.87 23.35
CA TRP A 70 0.17 -8.21 22.90
C TRP A 70 -0.81 -9.23 23.47
N CYS A 71 -1.32 -10.10 22.61
CA CYS A 71 -2.26 -11.18 22.92
C CYS A 71 -1.61 -12.52 22.57
N ASP A 72 -1.78 -13.52 23.44
CA ASP A 72 -1.35 -14.89 23.14
C ASP A 72 -2.38 -15.56 22.22
N GLU A 73 -1.90 -16.15 21.12
CA GLU A 73 -2.70 -16.94 20.18
C GLU A 73 -2.67 -18.43 20.54
N ARG A 74 -3.61 -19.19 19.97
CA ARG A 74 -3.74 -20.64 20.23
C ARG A 74 -2.54 -21.46 19.74
N ASP A 75 -1.79 -20.94 18.78
CA ASP A 75 -0.59 -21.55 18.23
C ASP A 75 0.69 -21.24 19.04
N GLY A 76 0.55 -20.50 20.15
CA GLY A 76 1.66 -20.10 21.00
C GLY A 76 2.43 -18.88 20.49
N THR A 77 2.02 -18.29 19.37
CA THR A 77 2.55 -16.99 18.92
C THR A 77 1.90 -15.84 19.70
N LYS A 78 2.57 -14.69 19.73
CA LYS A 78 1.99 -13.46 20.28
C LYS A 78 1.66 -12.51 19.17
N THR A 79 0.45 -11.96 19.15
CA THR A 79 0.00 -11.02 18.14
C THR A 79 -0.43 -9.70 18.77
N ARG A 80 -0.29 -8.61 18.03
CA ARG A 80 -0.91 -7.33 18.37
C ARG A 80 -1.34 -6.60 17.12
N VAL A 81 -2.28 -5.67 17.28
CA VAL A 81 -2.73 -4.79 16.20
C VAL A 81 -2.46 -3.35 16.57
N VAL A 82 -1.84 -2.61 15.67
CA VAL A 82 -1.62 -1.17 15.78
C VAL A 82 -2.42 -0.49 14.68
N THR A 83 -3.26 0.48 15.04
CA THR A 83 -3.99 1.28 14.06
C THR A 83 -3.55 2.74 14.12
N LEU A 84 -3.44 3.39 12.96
CA LEU A 84 -3.05 4.79 12.86
C LEU A 84 -3.58 5.39 11.56
N THR A 85 -3.70 6.72 11.51
CA THR A 85 -3.99 7.47 10.29
C THR A 85 -2.75 8.27 9.88
N ILE A 86 -2.22 8.03 8.68
CA ILE A 86 -1.04 8.73 8.15
C ILE A 86 -1.43 9.77 7.09
N PRO A 87 -0.82 10.96 7.08
CA PRO A 87 -1.00 11.91 5.99
C PRO A 87 -0.23 11.47 4.74
N LEU A 88 -0.80 11.76 3.57
CA LEU A 88 -0.22 11.48 2.26
C LEU A 88 0.21 12.79 1.60
N THR A 89 1.41 12.79 1.01
CA THR A 89 2.00 13.96 0.34
C THR A 89 1.64 14.06 -1.14
N GLN A 90 0.73 13.23 -1.63
CA GLN A 90 0.37 13.20 -3.04
C GLN A 90 -0.43 14.44 -3.46
N THR A 91 -0.12 14.99 -4.63
CA THR A 91 -0.76 16.19 -5.17
C THR A 91 -2.23 15.93 -5.53
N ILE A 92 -2.52 14.75 -6.08
CA ILE A 92 -3.84 14.29 -6.51
C ILE A 92 -4.21 13.02 -5.74
N GLY A 93 -5.46 12.93 -5.29
CA GLY A 93 -5.97 11.79 -4.55
C GLY A 93 -6.14 12.05 -3.04
N PRO A 94 -6.37 11.00 -2.25
CA PRO A 94 -6.60 11.11 -0.82
C PRO A 94 -5.40 11.75 -0.11
N LYS A 95 -5.68 12.54 0.93
CA LYS A 95 -4.67 13.27 1.73
C LYS A 95 -4.24 12.53 2.99
N SER A 96 -4.88 11.41 3.28
CA SER A 96 -4.53 10.52 4.38
C SER A 96 -4.91 9.08 4.04
N ALA A 97 -4.29 8.13 4.73
CA ALA A 97 -4.64 6.72 4.70
C ALA A 97 -4.81 6.23 6.14
N ASP A 98 -5.82 5.40 6.36
CA ASP A 98 -5.91 4.63 7.60
C ASP A 98 -5.09 3.36 7.44
N VAL A 99 -4.32 3.02 8.46
CA VAL A 99 -3.37 1.91 8.44
C VAL A 99 -3.72 0.95 9.56
N VAL A 100 -3.80 -0.33 9.20
CA VAL A 100 -3.90 -1.44 10.15
C VAL A 100 -2.61 -2.24 10.03
N GLU A 101 -1.84 -2.25 11.10
CA GLU A 101 -0.59 -2.99 11.22
C GLU A 101 -0.79 -4.17 12.17
N SER A 102 -0.74 -5.39 11.64
CA SER A 102 -0.84 -6.62 12.42
C SER A 102 0.55 -7.18 12.65
N GLN A 103 0.98 -7.28 13.89
CA GLN A 103 2.31 -7.74 14.25
C GLN A 103 2.26 -9.08 14.95
N THR A 104 3.18 -9.98 14.60
CA THR A 104 3.28 -11.34 15.13
C THR A 104 4.71 -11.58 15.58
N MET A 105 4.89 -11.89 16.87
CA MET A 105 6.15 -12.38 17.41
C MET A 105 6.30 -13.86 17.09
N LEU A 106 7.32 -14.19 16.30
CA LEU A 106 7.59 -15.56 15.86
C LEU A 106 8.09 -16.42 17.01
N SER A 107 7.84 -17.73 16.92
CA SER A 107 8.18 -18.71 17.96
C SER A 107 9.67 -18.88 18.23
N CYS A 108 10.54 -18.42 17.33
CA CYS A 108 11.99 -18.39 17.55
C CYS A 108 12.45 -17.19 18.39
N SER A 109 11.52 -16.32 18.81
CA SER A 109 11.84 -15.20 19.71
C SER A 109 12.11 -15.73 21.12
N GLU A 110 13.28 -15.39 21.63
CA GLU A 110 13.76 -15.72 22.98
C GLU A 110 14.07 -14.40 23.71
N PRO A 111 13.28 -14.02 24.74
CA PRO A 111 13.48 -12.79 25.48
C PRO A 111 14.92 -12.65 25.99
N GLY A 112 15.50 -11.46 25.83
CA GLY A 112 16.89 -11.18 26.20
C GLY A 112 17.95 -11.70 25.22
N LEU A 113 17.60 -12.45 24.17
CA LEU A 113 18.57 -12.98 23.20
C LEU A 113 18.21 -12.69 21.73
N LEU A 114 16.96 -12.93 21.33
CA LEU A 114 16.48 -12.81 19.95
C LEU A 114 15.00 -12.39 19.96
N TYR A 115 14.66 -11.34 19.21
CA TYR A 115 13.26 -11.06 18.88
C TYR A 115 13.08 -11.06 17.38
N SER A 116 12.10 -11.83 16.91
CA SER A 116 11.77 -12.00 15.51
C SER A 116 10.30 -11.68 15.31
N ILE A 117 10.00 -10.57 14.61
CA ILE A 117 8.65 -10.01 14.56
C ILE A 117 8.26 -9.72 13.12
N ASP A 118 7.18 -10.34 12.66
CA ASP A 118 6.55 -10.05 11.39
C ASP A 118 5.49 -8.98 11.57
N SER A 119 5.44 -8.03 10.65
CA SER A 119 4.44 -6.96 10.58
C SER A 119 3.79 -6.95 9.21
N LYS A 120 2.47 -7.10 9.18
CA LYS A 120 1.63 -6.98 8.00
C LYS A 120 0.90 -5.66 8.05
N VAL A 121 1.18 -4.79 7.09
CA VAL A 121 0.60 -3.45 6.98
C VAL A 121 -0.43 -3.41 5.86
N GLU A 122 -1.67 -3.05 6.21
CA GLU A 122 -2.79 -2.89 5.31
C GLU A 122 -3.29 -1.45 5.34
N ASN A 123 -3.32 -0.80 4.17
CA ASN A 123 -3.77 0.57 4.03
C ASN A 123 -5.24 0.61 3.61
N LYS A 124 -5.99 1.62 4.07
CA LYS A 124 -7.39 1.90 3.73
C LYS A 124 -7.52 3.35 3.30
N GLY A 125 -8.53 3.63 2.48
CA GLY A 125 -8.78 4.99 1.96
C GLY A 125 -7.86 5.41 0.80
N ILE A 126 -7.03 4.51 0.28
CA ILE A 126 -6.21 4.74 -0.93
C ILE A 126 -6.70 3.90 -2.12
N PRO A 127 -6.46 4.35 -3.37
CA PRO A 127 -6.74 3.54 -4.55
C PRO A 127 -6.02 2.19 -4.48
N TYR A 128 -6.72 1.12 -4.87
CA TYR A 128 -6.19 -0.25 -4.93
C TYR A 128 -5.72 -0.83 -3.57
N ALA A 129 -6.21 -0.29 -2.45
CA ALA A 129 -5.92 -0.76 -1.09
C ALA A 129 -6.13 -2.28 -0.88
N ASP A 130 -7.08 -2.89 -1.58
CA ASP A 130 -7.40 -4.31 -1.51
C ASP A 130 -6.44 -5.22 -2.32
N ARG A 131 -5.60 -4.60 -3.18
CA ARG A 131 -4.76 -5.31 -4.14
C ARG A 131 -3.32 -5.49 -3.70
N PHE A 132 -2.90 -4.83 -2.63
CA PHE A 132 -1.57 -5.01 -2.08
C PHE A 132 -1.55 -4.77 -0.58
N TYR A 133 -0.54 -5.34 0.05
CA TYR A 133 -0.19 -5.10 1.44
C TYR A 133 1.32 -5.15 1.56
N ILE A 134 1.85 -4.62 2.66
CA ILE A 134 3.29 -4.62 2.92
C ILE A 134 3.57 -5.63 4.02
N THR A 135 4.62 -6.42 3.84
CA THR A 135 5.18 -7.28 4.89
C THR A 135 6.50 -6.72 5.32
N ILE A 136 6.74 -6.67 6.62
CA ILE A 136 7.96 -6.17 7.23
C ILE A 136 8.42 -7.19 8.25
N HIS A 137 9.70 -7.54 8.23
CA HIS A 137 10.31 -8.44 9.20
C HIS A 137 11.34 -7.68 10.01
N PHE A 138 11.20 -7.70 11.34
CA PHE A 138 12.18 -7.17 12.28
C PHE A 138 12.93 -8.32 12.93
N CYS A 139 14.25 -8.33 12.79
CA CYS A 139 15.13 -9.27 13.44
C CYS A 139 16.07 -8.51 14.38
N MET A 140 15.92 -8.76 15.68
CA MET A 140 16.78 -8.20 16.73
C MET A 140 17.59 -9.32 17.35
N LEU A 141 18.92 -9.19 17.33
CA LEU A 141 19.83 -10.19 17.87
C LEU A 141 20.75 -9.53 18.89
N LYS A 142 20.89 -10.17 20.06
CA LYS A 142 21.84 -9.73 21.08
C LYS A 142 23.26 -9.96 20.59
N CYS A 143 24.06 -8.90 20.56
CA CYS A 143 25.50 -8.99 20.31
C CYS A 143 26.31 -8.99 21.62
N SER A 144 25.86 -8.21 22.60
CA SER A 144 26.37 -8.19 23.98
C SER A 144 25.29 -7.65 24.92
N ASP A 145 25.55 -7.59 26.23
CA ASP A 145 24.59 -7.04 27.20
C ASP A 145 24.17 -5.58 26.95
N GLN A 146 24.92 -4.84 26.13
CA GLN A 146 24.61 -3.43 25.82
C GLN A 146 24.69 -3.15 24.31
N LYS A 147 24.63 -4.20 23.48
CA LYS A 147 24.65 -4.07 22.02
C LYS A 147 23.67 -5.02 21.38
N THR A 148 22.86 -4.48 20.48
CA THR A 148 21.83 -5.23 19.76
C THR A 148 21.97 -4.94 18.27
N SER A 149 22.03 -6.00 17.46
CA SER A 149 21.88 -5.90 16.01
C SER A 149 20.40 -5.81 15.67
N LEU A 150 20.03 -4.84 14.82
CA LEU A 150 18.69 -4.70 14.27
C LEU A 150 18.76 -4.75 12.75
N GLU A 151 18.11 -5.76 12.20
CA GLU A 151 17.88 -5.89 10.77
C GLU A 151 16.37 -5.76 10.48
N VAL A 152 16.02 -4.99 9.45
CA VAL A 152 14.63 -4.81 9.02
C VAL A 152 14.50 -5.05 7.53
N TYR A 153 13.63 -5.99 7.16
CA TYR A 153 13.33 -6.34 5.78
C TYR A 153 11.90 -5.93 5.46
N ALA A 154 11.65 -5.51 4.22
CA ALA A 154 10.28 -5.24 3.78
C ALA A 154 10.03 -5.81 2.38
N ASP A 155 8.77 -6.09 2.07
CA ASP A 155 8.33 -6.46 0.72
C ASP A 155 6.90 -5.99 0.46
N VAL A 156 6.58 -5.74 -0.81
CA VAL A 156 5.24 -5.33 -1.27
C VAL A 156 4.57 -6.54 -1.92
N LYS A 157 3.56 -7.08 -1.25
CA LYS A 157 2.82 -8.26 -1.70
C LYS A 157 1.55 -7.85 -2.42
N TYR A 158 1.28 -8.46 -3.57
CA TYR A 158 0.08 -8.21 -4.37
C TYR A 158 -0.91 -9.37 -4.26
N THR A 159 -2.17 -9.08 -3.92
CA THR A 159 -3.20 -10.09 -3.67
C THR A 159 -3.65 -10.72 -5.00
N GLN A 160 -3.47 -12.05 -5.14
CA GLN A 160 -3.78 -12.77 -6.38
C GLN A 160 -5.28 -12.98 -6.65
N LYS A 161 -6.16 -12.66 -5.70
CA LYS A 161 -7.58 -13.05 -5.69
C LYS A 161 -8.40 -12.61 -6.91
N VAL A 162 -7.91 -11.66 -7.71
CA VAL A 162 -8.61 -11.20 -8.91
C VAL A 162 -7.90 -11.61 -10.21
N TRP A 163 -6.66 -12.08 -10.15
CA TRP A 163 -5.88 -12.38 -11.35
C TRP A 163 -6.14 -13.77 -11.93
N GLY A 164 -6.47 -14.77 -11.12
CA GLY A 164 -6.72 -16.14 -11.61
C GLY A 164 -7.95 -16.27 -12.51
N PHE A 165 -9.03 -15.53 -12.19
CA PHE A 165 -10.29 -15.56 -12.93
C PHE A 165 -10.28 -14.63 -14.15
N VAL A 166 -9.72 -13.43 -14.03
CA VAL A 166 -9.61 -12.47 -15.15
C VAL A 166 -8.75 -13.02 -16.29
N LYS A 167 -7.69 -13.79 -15.98
CA LYS A 167 -6.83 -14.45 -16.98
C LYS A 167 -7.54 -15.56 -17.76
N LYS A 168 -8.60 -16.16 -17.19
CA LYS A 168 -9.36 -17.26 -17.81
C LYS A 168 -10.54 -16.78 -18.65
N VAL A 169 -11.11 -15.62 -18.34
CA VAL A 169 -12.39 -15.17 -18.94
C VAL A 169 -12.20 -14.12 -20.03
N TYR A 170 -11.11 -13.37 -20.07
CA TYR A 170 -10.92 -12.32 -21.07
C TYR A 170 -9.69 -12.57 -21.93
N ALA A 171 -9.89 -12.69 -23.25
CA ALA A 171 -8.83 -12.76 -24.26
C ALA A 171 -8.32 -11.37 -24.70
N ASP A 172 -8.92 -10.27 -24.22
CA ASP A 172 -8.50 -8.89 -24.52
C ASP A 172 -7.50 -8.30 -23.49
N VAL A 173 -6.51 -9.12 -23.11
CA VAL A 173 -5.46 -8.81 -22.11
C VAL A 173 -4.29 -8.06 -22.75
N LYS A 174 -4.52 -6.95 -23.44
CA LYS A 174 -3.42 -6.05 -23.85
C LYS A 174 -3.50 -4.67 -23.21
N TYR A 175 -4.69 -4.10 -23.08
CA TYR A 175 -4.86 -2.77 -22.48
C TYR A 175 -4.76 -2.83 -20.96
N THR A 176 -5.46 -3.78 -20.33
CA THR A 176 -5.50 -3.94 -18.87
C THR A 176 -4.14 -4.29 -18.26
N GLN A 177 -3.29 -5.04 -18.99
CA GLN A 177 -1.93 -5.36 -18.54
C GLN A 177 -1.01 -4.13 -18.57
N LYS A 178 -1.15 -3.26 -19.58
CA LYS A 178 -0.37 -2.03 -19.67
C LYS A 178 -0.79 -1.01 -18.60
N VAL A 179 -2.10 -0.84 -18.41
CA VAL A 179 -2.63 0.04 -17.36
C VAL A 179 -2.27 -0.49 -15.97
N TRP A 180 -2.40 -1.80 -15.72
CA TRP A 180 -1.99 -2.39 -14.45
C TRP A 180 -0.48 -2.32 -14.23
N GLY A 181 0.34 -2.54 -15.26
CA GLY A 181 1.79 -2.37 -15.16
C GLY A 181 2.18 -0.95 -14.76
N PHE A 182 1.50 0.04 -15.32
CA PHE A 182 1.67 1.45 -14.93
C PHE A 182 1.21 1.72 -13.49
N VAL A 183 0.02 1.26 -13.10
CA VAL A 183 -0.51 1.40 -11.73
C VAL A 183 0.41 0.74 -10.73
N LYS A 184 0.83 -0.51 -10.98
CA LYS A 184 1.78 -1.25 -10.16
C LYS A 184 3.09 -0.47 -10.00
N SER A 185 3.62 0.11 -11.09
CA SER A 185 4.85 0.91 -11.03
C SER A 185 4.69 2.15 -10.15
N ILE A 186 3.54 2.83 -10.19
CA ILE A 186 3.26 3.97 -9.30
C ILE A 186 3.14 3.50 -7.85
N ILE A 187 2.41 2.42 -7.60
CA ILE A 187 2.25 1.84 -6.26
C ILE A 187 3.62 1.46 -5.68
N ASP A 188 4.42 0.70 -6.43
CA ASP A 188 5.77 0.29 -6.03
C ASP A 188 6.61 1.53 -5.72
N LYS A 189 6.66 2.52 -6.63
CA LYS A 189 7.47 3.74 -6.44
C LYS A 189 7.07 4.49 -5.17
N ASN A 190 5.78 4.76 -4.98
CA ASN A 190 5.30 5.53 -3.82
C ASN A 190 5.47 4.75 -2.51
N THR A 191 5.21 3.44 -2.54
CA THR A 191 5.32 2.58 -1.36
C THR A 191 6.77 2.46 -0.92
N TRP A 192 7.70 2.20 -1.84
CA TRP A 192 9.12 2.11 -1.52
C TRP A 192 9.71 3.44 -1.07
N GLN A 193 9.26 4.56 -1.62
CA GLN A 193 9.67 5.87 -1.12
C GLN A 193 9.18 6.08 0.32
N GLY A 194 7.90 5.81 0.60
CA GLY A 194 7.35 5.92 1.95
C GLY A 194 8.05 5.02 2.97
N LEU A 195 8.34 3.76 2.59
CA LEU A 195 9.14 2.85 3.42
C LEU A 195 10.54 3.41 3.67
N HIS A 196 11.22 3.85 2.62
CA HIS A 196 12.57 4.40 2.77
C HIS A 196 12.61 5.61 3.71
N ASP A 197 11.67 6.55 3.56
CA ASP A 197 11.58 7.74 4.41
C ASP A 197 11.34 7.35 5.88
N VAL A 198 10.38 6.44 6.12
CA VAL A 198 10.05 5.95 7.46
C VAL A 198 11.24 5.30 8.15
N TYR A 199 11.91 4.36 7.48
CA TYR A 199 12.98 3.57 8.10
C TYR A 199 14.29 4.36 8.20
N THR A 200 14.49 5.36 7.34
CA THR A 200 15.59 6.32 7.50
C THR A 200 15.36 7.20 8.73
N SER A 201 14.14 7.73 8.93
CA SER A 201 13.80 8.49 10.14
C SER A 201 13.90 7.64 11.40
N LEU A 202 13.41 6.39 11.38
CA LEU A 202 13.54 5.46 12.50
C LEU A 202 15.01 5.22 12.87
N LYS A 203 15.84 4.93 11.87
CA LYS A 203 17.27 4.68 12.04
C LYS A 203 17.98 5.86 12.71
N GLN A 204 17.68 7.08 12.25
CA GLN A 204 18.28 8.30 12.81
C GLN A 204 17.80 8.57 14.24
N GLU A 205 16.51 8.41 14.51
CA GLU A 205 15.96 8.71 15.83
C GLU A 205 16.41 7.71 16.90
N LEU A 206 16.52 6.43 16.53
CA LEU A 206 17.11 5.42 17.42
C LEU A 206 18.53 5.81 17.84
N ARG A 207 19.36 6.27 16.88
CA ARG A 207 20.72 6.74 17.20
C ARG A 207 20.69 7.93 18.15
N ASN A 208 19.87 8.94 17.84
CA ASN A 208 19.77 10.15 18.65
C ASN A 208 19.40 9.82 20.10
N VAL A 209 18.34 9.04 20.32
CA VAL A 209 17.82 8.73 21.66
C VAL A 209 18.80 7.85 22.44
N ILE A 210 19.42 6.87 21.79
CA ILE A 210 20.39 5.98 22.44
C ILE A 210 21.66 6.73 22.81
N ASP A 211 22.17 7.60 21.93
CA ASP A 211 23.34 8.43 22.20
C ASP A 211 23.05 9.48 23.28
N GLU A 212 21.85 10.07 23.30
CA GLU A 212 21.42 10.98 24.36
C GLU A 212 21.34 10.28 25.71
N ASN A 213 20.78 9.07 25.76
CA ASN A 213 20.70 8.27 26.99
C ASN A 213 22.08 7.84 27.50
N ALA A 214 23.00 7.47 26.61
CA ALA A 214 24.37 7.14 26.96
C ALA A 214 25.14 8.36 27.53
N ASN A 215 24.83 9.55 27.03
CA ASN A 215 25.48 10.80 27.42
C ASN A 215 24.76 11.54 28.56
N ALA A 216 23.58 11.10 29.00
CA ALA A 216 22.82 11.73 30.08
C ALA A 216 23.49 11.45 31.44
N PRO A 217 24.21 12.41 32.05
CA PRO A 217 24.75 12.21 33.38
C PRO A 217 23.61 12.41 34.38
N HIS A 218 23.31 11.40 35.21
CA HIS A 218 22.41 11.41 36.38
C HIS A 218 22.00 12.83 36.86
N LYS A 219 21.03 13.46 36.21
CA LYS A 219 20.40 14.70 36.68
C LYS A 219 18.93 14.65 36.30
N ARG A 220 18.14 14.10 37.22
CA ARG A 220 16.72 14.43 37.37
C ARG A 220 16.57 15.95 37.37
N LYS A 221 16.04 16.54 36.29
CA LYS A 221 15.32 17.81 36.36
C LYS A 221 14.17 17.83 35.35
N ILE A 222 12.98 17.72 35.92
CA ILE A 222 11.71 18.23 35.40
C ILE A 222 11.96 19.57 34.70
N LYS A 223 11.65 19.65 33.40
CA LYS A 223 11.64 20.93 32.68
C LYS A 223 10.27 21.12 32.05
N ASN A 224 9.40 21.79 32.80
CA ASN A 224 8.16 22.38 32.32
C ASN A 224 8.45 23.27 31.11
N ARG A 225 8.03 22.83 29.92
CA ARG A 225 8.10 23.61 28.68
C ARG A 225 6.94 24.62 28.66
N ARG A 226 7.13 25.76 29.35
CA ARG A 226 6.27 26.95 29.16
C ARG A 226 6.54 27.52 27.76
N LYS A 227 5.54 27.40 26.88
CA LYS A 227 5.50 27.97 25.54
C LYS A 227 5.13 29.46 25.68
N SER A 228 6.12 30.36 25.74
CA SER A 228 5.86 31.80 25.66
C SER A 228 5.78 32.24 24.20
N ARG A 229 4.57 32.60 23.79
CA ARG A 229 4.24 33.36 22.58
C ARG A 229 4.76 34.79 22.78
N SER A 230 5.61 35.29 21.88
CA SER A 230 5.84 36.73 21.74
C SER A 230 6.16 37.04 20.28
N SER A 231 5.21 37.73 19.65
CA SER A 231 5.38 38.48 18.40
C SER A 231 6.31 39.67 18.66
N PRO A 232 7.00 40.15 17.61
CA PRO A 232 7.08 41.60 17.46
C PRO A 232 6.74 42.07 16.04
N HIS A 233 5.81 43.03 16.01
CA HIS A 233 5.58 43.99 14.94
C HIS A 233 6.78 44.95 14.84
N LYS A 234 7.17 45.35 13.62
CA LYS A 234 7.67 46.70 13.28
C LYS A 234 7.71 46.92 11.75
N GLU A 235 6.94 47.91 11.32
CA GLU A 235 7.05 48.77 10.12
C GLU A 235 8.35 49.62 10.22
N ASP A 236 9.00 50.22 9.22
CA ASP A 236 8.89 50.39 7.77
C ASP A 236 10.30 50.79 7.28
N ALA A 237 10.69 50.45 6.04
CA ALA A 237 11.68 51.21 5.28
C ALA A 237 11.55 50.91 3.77
N VAL A 238 11.10 51.92 3.04
CA VAL A 238 11.02 51.96 1.58
C VAL A 238 12.41 52.19 0.99
N ALA A 239 12.86 51.31 0.08
CA ALA A 239 13.82 51.65 -0.96
C ALA A 239 13.64 50.74 -2.18
N ALA A 240 13.39 51.36 -3.33
CA ALA A 240 13.17 50.72 -4.61
C ALA A 240 14.41 50.00 -5.16
N ARG A 241 14.20 48.84 -5.82
CA ARG A 241 15.02 48.41 -6.96
C ARG A 241 14.28 47.40 -7.83
N GLU A 242 14.06 47.76 -9.09
CA GLU A 242 13.65 46.85 -10.17
C GLU A 242 14.66 45.71 -10.38
N LYS A 243 14.19 44.49 -10.67
CA LYS A 243 14.32 43.82 -11.98
C LYS A 243 13.84 42.35 -11.92
N VAL A 244 12.91 42.04 -12.82
CA VAL A 244 12.84 40.85 -13.71
C VAL A 244 12.93 39.45 -13.09
N LYS A 245 11.82 38.69 -13.17
CA LYS A 245 11.73 37.32 -13.73
C LYS A 245 10.25 36.88 -13.85
N THR A 246 9.52 37.46 -14.80
CA THR A 246 8.31 36.87 -15.40
C THR A 246 8.75 36.02 -16.57
N LEU A 247 9.10 34.75 -16.32
CA LEU A 247 9.40 33.76 -17.35
C LEU A 247 9.47 32.36 -16.70
N GLN A 248 8.40 31.96 -16.01
CA GLN A 248 8.22 30.56 -15.59
C GLN A 248 6.74 30.15 -15.45
N ALA A 249 5.80 31.11 -15.41
CA ALA A 249 4.36 30.84 -15.38
C ALA A 249 3.76 30.57 -16.78
N ASP A 250 4.40 31.01 -17.86
CA ASP A 250 3.82 30.92 -19.21
C ASP A 250 3.86 29.50 -19.78
N PHE A 251 4.92 28.72 -19.51
CA PHE A 251 5.02 27.34 -20.00
C PHE A 251 3.97 26.43 -19.36
N SER A 252 3.71 26.56 -18.06
CA SER A 252 2.71 25.75 -17.37
C SER A 252 1.28 26.09 -17.82
N LEU A 253 0.98 27.38 -18.02
CA LEU A 253 -0.32 27.81 -18.54
C LEU A 253 -0.54 27.39 -20.00
N LEU A 254 0.50 27.45 -20.83
CA LEU A 254 0.44 26.97 -22.22
C LEU A 254 0.21 25.45 -22.29
N ILE A 255 0.83 24.67 -21.40
CA ILE A 255 0.58 23.22 -21.32
C ILE A 255 -0.87 22.95 -20.91
N ILE A 256 -1.39 23.65 -19.90
CA ILE A 256 -2.79 23.49 -19.44
C ILE A 256 -3.78 23.90 -20.54
N LEU A 257 -3.51 25.02 -21.23
CA LEU A 257 -4.31 25.49 -22.37
C LEU A 257 -4.28 24.47 -23.52
N GLY A 258 -3.10 23.92 -23.84
CA GLY A 258 -2.95 22.87 -24.84
C GLY A 258 -3.75 21.62 -24.51
N LEU A 259 -3.70 21.17 -23.25
CA LEU A 259 -4.49 20.04 -22.77
C LEU A 259 -6.00 20.30 -22.84
N LEU A 260 -6.45 21.52 -22.53
CA LEU A 260 -7.86 21.91 -22.65
C LEU A 260 -8.33 21.92 -24.11
N VAL A 261 -7.51 22.43 -25.03
CA VAL A 261 -7.83 22.40 -26.46
C VAL A 261 -7.90 20.97 -26.99
N ILE A 262 -6.96 20.11 -26.60
CA ILE A 262 -6.97 18.69 -26.97
C ILE A 262 -8.24 18.01 -26.43
N LEU A 263 -8.61 18.28 -25.17
CA LEU A 263 -9.83 17.73 -24.57
C LEU A 263 -11.09 18.18 -25.33
N LEU A 264 -11.13 19.44 -25.76
CA LEU A 264 -12.23 19.98 -26.55
C LEU A 264 -12.31 19.30 -27.92
N LEU A 265 -11.17 19.11 -28.61
CA LEU A 265 -11.11 18.40 -29.89
C LEU A 265 -11.56 16.95 -29.77
N VAL A 266 -11.15 16.25 -28.70
CA VAL A 266 -11.61 14.88 -28.41
C VAL A 266 -13.11 14.86 -28.15
N ASN A 267 -13.65 15.81 -27.38
CA ASN A 267 -15.08 15.91 -27.14
C ASN A 267 -15.88 16.18 -28.41
N VAL A 268 -15.39 17.06 -29.30
CA VAL A 268 -16.01 17.31 -30.61
C VAL A 268 -15.95 16.05 -31.49
N TYR A 269 -14.83 15.34 -31.50
CA TYR A 269 -14.70 14.09 -32.24
C TYR A 269 -15.65 13.00 -31.73
N LEU A 270 -15.77 12.85 -30.40
CA LEU A 270 -16.71 11.92 -29.78
C LEU A 270 -18.15 12.29 -30.11
N PHE A 271 -18.49 13.58 -30.06
CA PHE A 271 -19.82 14.06 -30.42
C PHE A 271 -20.13 13.81 -31.90
N TYR A 272 -19.15 14.07 -32.78
CA TYR A 272 -19.27 13.76 -34.20
C TYR A 272 -19.46 12.24 -34.42
N ARG A 273 -18.71 11.39 -33.70
CA ARG A 273 -18.86 9.93 -33.80
C ARG A 273 -20.23 9.46 -33.32
N ILE A 274 -20.72 9.99 -32.20
CA ILE A 274 -22.06 9.71 -31.68
C ILE A 274 -23.12 10.16 -32.69
N TRP A 275 -23.03 11.38 -33.20
CA TRP A 275 -23.95 11.91 -34.20
C TRP A 275 -23.96 11.06 -35.49
N THR A 276 -22.79 10.64 -35.96
CA THR A 276 -22.66 9.77 -37.14
C THR A 276 -23.25 8.38 -36.90
N LEU A 277 -23.05 7.84 -35.68
CA LEU A 277 -23.63 6.57 -35.25
C LEU A 277 -25.16 6.67 -35.15
N GLU A 278 -25.68 7.76 -34.60
CA GLU A 278 -27.11 8.04 -34.52
C GLU A 278 -27.74 8.12 -35.91
N HIS A 279 -27.05 8.71 -36.90
CA HIS A 279 -27.51 8.74 -38.30
C HIS A 279 -27.43 7.37 -38.99
N SER A 280 -26.49 6.52 -38.56
CA SER A 280 -26.39 5.14 -39.06
C SER A 280 -27.45 4.23 -38.45
N ILE A 281 -27.88 4.50 -37.20
CA ILE A 281 -28.98 3.78 -36.53
C ILE A 281 -30.35 4.26 -37.03
N ALA A 282 -30.50 5.55 -37.33
CA ALA A 282 -31.74 6.13 -37.84
C ALA A 282 -32.03 5.82 -39.32
N SER A 283 -31.06 5.24 -40.05
CA SER A 283 -31.20 4.90 -41.48
C SER A 283 -31.40 3.40 -41.75
N GLU A 284 -31.46 2.55 -40.72
CA GLU A 284 -31.97 1.19 -40.88
C GLU A 284 -33.51 1.20 -40.76
N PRO A 285 -34.25 0.87 -41.85
CA PRO A 285 -35.70 0.77 -41.78
C PRO A 285 -36.11 -0.43 -40.92
N GLU A 286 -37.04 -0.18 -40.00
CA GLU A 286 -37.76 -1.16 -39.18
C GLU A 286 -38.11 -2.43 -39.96
N SER A 287 -37.31 -3.49 -39.81
CA SER A 287 -37.69 -4.80 -40.35
C SER A 287 -36.96 -5.97 -39.70
N PHE A 288 -36.71 -5.94 -38.38
CA PHE A 288 -36.42 -7.19 -37.66
C PHE A 288 -36.56 -7.07 -36.15
N CYS A 289 -37.79 -7.15 -35.63
CA CYS A 289 -38.06 -7.65 -34.28
C CYS A 289 -39.54 -8.02 -34.15
N ASP A 290 -39.90 -9.18 -34.69
CA ASP A 290 -41.06 -9.94 -34.21
C ASP A 290 -40.68 -11.42 -34.13
N ILE A 291 -39.74 -11.73 -33.23
CA ILE A 291 -39.52 -13.08 -32.73
C ILE A 291 -39.57 -12.96 -31.21
N GLY A 292 -40.74 -13.29 -30.67
CA GLY A 292 -41.06 -13.16 -29.25
C GLY A 292 -40.08 -13.89 -28.35
N VAL A 293 -39.41 -13.13 -27.49
CA VAL A 293 -38.89 -13.62 -26.21
C VAL A 293 -39.42 -12.69 -25.13
N LYS A 294 -40.43 -13.18 -24.42
CA LYS A 294 -41.07 -12.51 -23.29
C LYS A 294 -40.07 -12.45 -22.14
N THR A 295 -39.33 -11.35 -22.00
CA THR A 295 -38.61 -11.03 -20.76
C THR A 295 -39.10 -9.68 -20.24
N SER A 296 -40.00 -9.77 -19.26
CA SER A 296 -40.40 -8.66 -18.40
C SER A 296 -39.21 -8.30 -17.50
N ILE A 297 -38.32 -7.44 -17.98
CA ILE A 297 -37.38 -6.73 -17.10
C ILE A 297 -37.61 -5.25 -17.34
N ASP A 298 -38.29 -4.63 -16.37
CA ASP A 298 -38.56 -3.20 -16.36
C ASP A 298 -37.27 -2.42 -16.11
N TYR A 299 -36.70 -1.86 -17.17
CA TYR A 299 -35.46 -1.09 -17.15
C TYR A 299 -35.54 0.12 -16.22
N GLN A 300 -36.74 0.68 -15.98
CA GLN A 300 -36.94 1.81 -15.09
C GLN A 300 -36.71 1.42 -13.62
N SER A 301 -37.14 0.22 -13.21
CA SER A 301 -36.84 -0.31 -11.87
C SER A 301 -35.34 -0.54 -11.64
N LEU A 302 -34.62 -0.96 -12.69
CA LEU A 302 -33.19 -1.24 -12.64
C LEU A 302 -32.36 0.05 -12.52
N ILE A 303 -32.74 1.09 -13.27
CA ILE A 303 -32.11 2.41 -13.22
C ILE A 303 -32.32 3.05 -11.84
N ASN A 304 -33.51 2.91 -11.27
CA ASN A 304 -33.79 3.41 -9.92
C ASN A 304 -32.99 2.68 -8.83
N LYS A 305 -32.71 1.39 -9.00
CA LYS A 305 -31.83 0.60 -8.11
C LYS A 305 -30.35 0.97 -8.21
N LEU A 306 -29.89 1.39 -9.39
CA LEU A 306 -28.52 1.86 -9.61
C LEU A 306 -28.27 3.28 -9.07
N LEU A 307 -29.32 4.10 -9.02
CA LEU A 307 -29.27 5.45 -8.47
C LEU A 307 -29.35 5.48 -6.94
N SER A 308 -29.96 4.47 -6.30
CA SER A 308 -29.88 4.32 -4.85
C SER A 308 -28.48 3.85 -4.46
N LYS A 309 -27.63 4.79 -4.05
CA LYS A 309 -26.41 4.53 -3.28
C LYS A 309 -26.77 3.63 -2.11
N ASP A 310 -26.44 2.34 -2.21
CA ASP A 310 -25.97 1.52 -1.11
C ASP A 310 -25.18 0.33 -1.66
N TYR A 311 -24.14 -0.01 -0.93
CA TYR A 311 -23.19 -1.08 -1.18
C TYR A 311 -23.90 -2.38 -1.60
N VAL A 312 -23.81 -2.76 -2.88
CA VAL A 312 -24.25 -4.07 -3.35
C VAL A 312 -23.29 -5.11 -2.75
N PRO A 313 -23.77 -6.04 -1.90
CA PRO A 313 -22.90 -7.01 -1.26
C PRO A 313 -22.23 -7.91 -2.31
N SER A 314 -20.94 -8.25 -2.11
CA SER A 314 -20.13 -8.96 -3.10
C SER A 314 -20.75 -10.29 -3.59
N ASN A 315 -21.55 -10.94 -2.77
CA ASN A 315 -22.24 -12.19 -3.12
C ASN A 315 -23.36 -12.01 -4.16
N GLU A 316 -24.05 -10.87 -4.15
CA GLU A 316 -25.04 -10.56 -5.17
C GLU A 316 -24.31 -10.31 -6.48
N ILE A 317 -23.23 -9.52 -6.47
CA ILE A 317 -22.38 -9.26 -7.65
C ILE A 317 -21.94 -10.58 -8.30
N ASP A 318 -21.52 -11.56 -7.51
CA ASP A 318 -21.16 -12.89 -8.00
C ASP A 318 -22.34 -13.61 -8.68
N ASN A 319 -23.55 -13.54 -8.10
CA ASN A 319 -24.76 -14.10 -8.71
C ASN A 319 -25.16 -13.40 -10.02
N TRP A 320 -25.02 -12.07 -10.09
CA TRP A 320 -25.23 -11.30 -11.32
C TRP A 320 -24.23 -11.72 -12.40
N PHE A 321 -22.96 -11.93 -12.03
CA PHE A 321 -21.92 -12.41 -12.96
C PHE A 321 -22.22 -13.82 -13.49
N GLU A 322 -22.64 -14.76 -12.65
CA GLU A 322 -23.03 -16.11 -13.07
C GLU A 322 -24.22 -16.08 -14.04
N SER A 323 -25.22 -15.23 -13.77
CA SER A 323 -26.37 -15.07 -14.67
C SER A 323 -25.97 -14.50 -16.04
N ILE A 324 -25.04 -13.52 -16.07
CA ILE A 324 -24.54 -12.94 -17.31
C ILE A 324 -23.74 -13.97 -18.12
N ILE A 325 -22.89 -14.76 -17.45
CA ILE A 325 -22.09 -15.82 -18.08
C ILE A 325 -23.00 -16.90 -18.70
N ALA A 326 -24.03 -17.33 -17.98
CA ALA A 326 -25.02 -18.27 -18.49
C ALA A 326 -25.68 -17.71 -19.77
N THR A 327 -26.07 -16.44 -19.75
CA THR A 327 -26.72 -15.76 -20.88
C THR A 327 -25.79 -15.67 -22.10
N ILE A 328 -24.51 -15.31 -21.91
CA ILE A 328 -23.49 -15.29 -22.98
C ILE A 328 -23.30 -16.68 -23.59
N LYS A 329 -23.29 -17.73 -22.77
CA LYS A 329 -23.17 -19.11 -23.23
C LYS A 329 -24.37 -19.54 -24.08
N TYR A 330 -25.58 -19.15 -23.71
CA TYR A 330 -26.78 -19.40 -24.52
C TYR A 330 -26.77 -18.61 -25.83
N LEU A 331 -26.33 -17.35 -25.81
CA LEU A 331 -26.16 -16.52 -27.01
C LEU A 331 -25.18 -17.15 -28.01
N LYS A 332 -24.03 -17.62 -27.53
CA LYS A 332 -23.05 -18.30 -28.38
C LYS A 332 -23.60 -19.59 -28.99
N LYS A 333 -24.36 -20.36 -28.21
CA LYS A 333 -25.03 -21.57 -28.71
C LYS A 333 -26.10 -21.25 -29.76
N ALA A 334 -26.82 -20.14 -29.58
CA ALA A 334 -27.79 -19.66 -30.56
C ALA A 334 -27.09 -19.21 -31.86
N GLU A 335 -25.97 -18.50 -31.76
CA GLU A 335 -25.13 -18.09 -32.90
C GLU A 335 -24.63 -19.31 -33.70
N GLU A 336 -24.09 -20.33 -33.03
CA GLU A 336 -23.63 -21.57 -33.66
C GLU A 336 -24.79 -22.30 -34.37
N SER A 337 -25.98 -22.33 -33.75
CA SER A 337 -27.17 -22.93 -34.38
C SER A 337 -27.67 -22.15 -35.59
N LEU A 338 -27.57 -20.82 -35.58
CA LEU A 338 -27.90 -19.96 -36.72
C LEU A 338 -26.92 -20.17 -37.86
N GLN A 339 -25.62 -20.25 -37.59
CA GLN A 339 -24.61 -20.55 -38.61
C GLN A 339 -24.82 -21.94 -39.23
N TYR A 340 -25.21 -22.93 -38.43
CA TYR A 340 -25.58 -24.25 -38.92
C TYR A 340 -26.80 -24.21 -39.87
N VAL A 341 -27.84 -23.46 -39.52
CA VAL A 341 -29.04 -23.31 -40.37
C VAL A 341 -28.72 -22.53 -41.65
N ILE A 342 -27.88 -21.50 -41.59
CA ILE A 342 -27.46 -20.72 -42.76
C ILE A 342 -26.64 -21.60 -43.72
N SER A 343 -25.71 -22.41 -43.20
CA SER A 343 -24.90 -23.32 -44.04
C SER A 343 -25.73 -24.42 -44.71
N THR A 344 -26.75 -24.97 -44.03
CA THR A 344 -27.67 -25.97 -44.62
C THR A 344 -28.66 -25.38 -45.63
N LYS A 345 -29.03 -24.11 -45.50
CA LYS A 345 -29.85 -23.39 -46.51
C LYS A 345 -29.07 -23.07 -47.79
N LEU A 346 -27.75 -22.87 -47.69
CA LEU A 346 -26.88 -22.60 -48.84
C LEU A 346 -26.59 -23.86 -49.67
N THR A 347 -26.52 -25.05 -49.06
CA THR A 347 -26.28 -26.32 -49.77
C THR A 347 -27.50 -26.87 -50.52
N HIS A 348 -28.71 -26.42 -50.17
CA HIS A 348 -29.96 -26.86 -50.82
C HIS A 348 -30.38 -26.01 -52.03
N LYS A 349 -29.57 -25.01 -52.42
CA LYS A 349 -29.86 -24.04 -53.50
C LYS A 349 -28.99 -24.21 -54.76
N THR A 350 -28.12 -25.23 -54.77
CA THR A 350 -27.46 -25.81 -55.95
C THR A 350 -28.12 -27.13 -56.27
#